data_AF-A0A0N5BTT0-F1
#
_entry.id   AF-A0A0N5BTT0-F1
#
_cell.length_a   1.000
_cell.length_b   1.000
_cell.length_c   1.000
_cell.angle_alpha   90.00
_cell.angle_beta   90.00
_cell.angle_gamma   90.00
#
_symmetry.space_group_name_H-M   'P 1'
#
loop_
_entity.id
_entity.type
_entity.pdbx_description
1 polymer ?
#
loop_
_entity_poly.entity_id
_entity_poly.type
_entity_poly.pdbx_seq_one_letter_code
_entity_poly.pdbx_strand_id
1 'polypeptide(L)'
;MKLRVLFLIQLNFLLSISNPPSNSVEEPIKKSQAPIPLTRLSGGGSGRRRLSSRGSQSNLGGSSSLRRNSLSASRQSLNDGIICYRQNPEFLKKYINVKTSSYFVWRSIWDDCPGHYYSKHHYSLFKKLVLTEINTYRYHHRVHYLLPSHELYTIAQKLAEKLALKGKINTHKDKYSKYGILSTQTTKFLSSTVVKNWYDTKIKYDFLLKGPLSYAAHSFAQIVWKGSHKIGIGVNEVNGNVTVVILFYPKGNTHLQYKKNVFQKEKWAGK
;
A
#
# COMPACT_ATOMS: atom_id res chain seq x y z
N MET A 1 -24.00 -27.24 13.63
CA MET A 1 -22.56 -26.94 13.53
C MET A 1 -22.20 -25.58 12.87
N LYS A 2 -23.09 -24.57 12.84
CA LYS A 2 -22.87 -23.28 12.13
C LYS A 2 -22.66 -22.05 13.02
N LEU A 3 -22.53 -22.21 14.34
CA LEU A 3 -22.44 -21.08 15.28
C LEU A 3 -21.04 -20.79 15.84
N ARG A 4 -20.03 -21.62 15.54
CA ARG A 4 -18.67 -21.49 16.12
C ARG A 4 -17.72 -20.57 15.34
N VAL A 5 -18.00 -20.25 14.07
CA VAL A 5 -17.08 -19.44 13.24
C VAL A 5 -17.25 -17.93 13.48
N LEU A 6 -18.44 -17.47 13.84
CA LEU A 6 -18.69 -16.03 14.11
C LEU A 6 -18.10 -15.57 15.45
N PHE A 7 -18.00 -16.44 16.45
CA PHE A 7 -17.43 -16.08 17.76
C PHE A 7 -15.91 -15.90 17.72
N LEU A 8 -15.20 -16.61 16.83
CA LEU A 8 -13.73 -16.52 16.72
C LEU A 8 -13.24 -15.23 16.05
N ILE A 9 -14.07 -14.56 15.26
CA ILE A 9 -13.69 -13.30 14.58
C ILE A 9 -13.84 -12.09 15.53
N GLN A 10 -14.84 -12.11 16.41
CA GLN A 10 -15.02 -11.07 17.44
C GLN A 10 -13.96 -11.17 18.57
N LEU A 11 -13.52 -12.37 18.94
CA LEU A 11 -12.58 -12.57 20.04
C LEU A 11 -11.15 -12.08 19.74
N ASN A 12 -10.71 -12.15 18.48
CA ASN A 12 -9.42 -11.59 18.06
C ASN A 12 -9.36 -10.06 18.08
N PHE A 13 -10.52 -9.38 18.18
CA PHE A 13 -10.58 -7.93 18.32
C PHE A 13 -10.46 -7.47 19.79
N LEU A 14 -10.74 -8.35 20.76
CA LEU A 14 -10.76 -8.02 22.19
C LEU A 14 -9.49 -8.46 22.95
N LEU A 15 -8.73 -9.45 22.47
CA LEU A 15 -7.53 -9.94 23.15
C LEU A 15 -6.25 -9.09 22.95
N SER A 16 -6.38 -7.87 22.42
CA SER A 16 -5.24 -6.93 22.35
C SER A 16 -5.33 -5.78 23.36
N ILE A 17 -6.29 -5.84 24.31
CA ILE A 17 -6.46 -4.86 25.38
C ILE A 17 -6.19 -5.54 26.72
N SER A 18 -4.91 -5.71 27.05
CA SER A 18 -4.48 -5.94 28.43
C SER A 18 -3.07 -5.37 28.60
N ASN A 19 -2.97 -4.13 29.09
CA ASN A 19 -1.81 -3.65 29.82
C ASN A 19 -2.07 -3.91 31.31
N PRO A 20 -1.03 -4.19 32.12
CA PRO A 20 -0.54 -3.16 33.07
C PRO A 20 0.97 -3.31 33.39
N PRO A 21 1.52 -2.61 34.40
CA PRO A 21 1.74 -1.17 34.49
C PRO A 21 3.24 -0.81 34.51
N SER A 22 3.51 0.48 34.36
CA SER A 22 4.81 1.14 34.58
C SER A 22 5.33 0.92 36.00
N ASN A 23 6.60 0.52 36.14
CA ASN A 23 7.39 0.80 37.33
C ASN A 23 8.78 1.30 36.93
N SER A 24 9.05 2.51 37.39
CA SER A 24 10.33 3.22 37.45
C SER A 24 11.25 2.57 38.48
N VAL A 25 12.47 2.22 38.09
CA VAL A 25 13.62 2.14 39.00
C VAL A 25 14.85 2.62 38.23
N GLU A 26 15.45 3.70 38.75
CA GLU A 26 16.75 4.26 38.36
C GLU A 26 17.87 3.26 38.61
N GLU A 27 18.96 3.30 37.82
CA GLU A 27 20.34 3.12 38.32
C GLU A 27 21.41 3.43 37.23
N PRO A 28 22.72 3.61 37.56
CA PRO A 28 23.37 4.90 37.38
C PRO A 28 24.54 4.94 36.38
N ILE A 29 25.04 6.17 36.20
CA ILE A 29 26.18 6.64 35.41
C ILE A 29 27.52 5.99 35.82
N LYS A 30 28.34 5.59 34.83
CA LYS A 30 29.83 5.69 34.80
C LYS A 30 30.27 5.65 33.32
N LYS A 31 30.76 6.77 32.73
CA LYS A 31 32.19 7.15 32.50
C LYS A 31 33.01 6.00 31.90
N SER A 32 33.84 6.09 30.85
CA SER A 32 34.54 7.19 30.16
C SER A 32 35.39 6.56 29.01
N GLN A 33 36.00 7.41 28.16
CA GLN A 33 37.18 7.21 27.29
C GLN A 33 37.00 6.79 25.80
N ALA A 34 37.17 7.79 24.93
CA ALA A 34 38.01 7.76 23.72
C ALA A 34 39.35 8.49 24.08
N PRO A 35 40.47 8.54 23.27
CA PRO A 35 40.46 8.58 21.79
C PRO A 35 41.76 8.16 20.96
N ILE A 36 41.61 8.00 19.61
CA ILE A 36 42.56 8.32 18.46
C ILE A 36 43.82 7.39 18.22
N PRO A 37 44.53 7.30 17.05
CA PRO A 37 44.21 6.86 15.65
C PRO A 37 45.42 6.11 14.91
N LEU A 38 45.45 6.16 13.55
CA LEU A 38 46.51 5.86 12.54
C LEU A 38 46.47 4.43 11.94
N THR A 39 46.63 4.18 10.62
CA THR A 39 47.48 4.84 9.60
C THR A 39 47.01 4.54 8.17
N ARG A 40 47.34 5.44 7.21
CA ARG A 40 47.38 5.23 5.75
C ARG A 40 48.41 4.18 5.34
N LEU A 41 48.25 3.56 4.17
CA LEU A 41 49.31 3.44 3.16
C LEU A 41 48.73 3.36 1.74
N SER A 42 49.47 3.96 0.81
CA SER A 42 49.18 4.20 -0.61
C SER A 42 49.88 3.18 -1.52
N GLY A 43 49.49 3.16 -2.81
CA GLY A 43 50.25 2.61 -3.95
C GLY A 43 49.42 1.63 -4.77
N GLY A 44 49.18 1.76 -6.08
CA GLY A 44 49.89 2.46 -7.15
C GLY A 44 50.29 1.41 -8.20
N GLY A 45 49.87 1.56 -9.48
CA GLY A 45 50.42 0.73 -10.57
C GLY A 45 49.52 0.54 -11.80
N SER A 46 49.90 1.21 -12.89
CA SER A 46 49.34 1.20 -14.24
C SER A 46 49.82 -0.01 -15.08
N GLY A 47 49.05 -0.41 -16.10
CA GLY A 47 49.53 -1.33 -17.16
C GLY A 47 48.62 -1.42 -18.39
N ARG A 48 48.99 -0.72 -19.46
CA ARG A 48 48.42 -0.81 -20.83
C ARG A 48 48.67 -2.17 -21.49
N ARG A 49 47.80 -2.58 -22.42
CA ARG A 49 48.20 -3.16 -23.74
C ARG A 49 47.09 -3.00 -24.79
N ARG A 50 47.48 -2.47 -25.96
CA ARG A 50 46.76 -2.48 -27.25
C ARG A 50 47.05 -3.80 -27.97
N LEU A 51 46.16 -4.22 -28.88
CA LEU A 51 46.51 -4.59 -30.26
C LEU A 51 45.26 -4.72 -31.14
N SER A 52 45.48 -4.51 -32.44
CA SER A 52 44.57 -4.14 -33.53
C SER A 52 44.30 -5.26 -34.53
N SER A 53 43.28 -5.08 -35.40
CA SER A 53 43.27 -5.25 -36.88
C SER A 53 41.93 -5.85 -37.37
N ARG A 54 41.46 -5.76 -38.63
CA ARG A 54 41.48 -4.85 -39.80
C ARG A 54 40.77 -5.64 -40.94
N GLY A 55 39.99 -5.00 -41.84
CA GLY A 55 39.56 -5.54 -43.16
C GLY A 55 38.04 -5.43 -43.43
N SER A 56 37.49 -4.46 -44.20
CA SER A 56 37.48 -4.20 -45.67
C SER A 56 36.34 -4.92 -46.41
N GLN A 57 35.26 -4.21 -46.85
CA GLN A 57 34.88 -3.83 -48.25
C GLN A 57 34.53 -5.04 -49.18
N SER A 58 33.47 -5.13 -50.00
CA SER A 58 32.61 -4.18 -50.74
C SER A 58 31.50 -4.91 -51.56
N ASN A 59 30.32 -4.27 -51.76
CA ASN A 59 29.50 -4.07 -53.01
C ASN A 59 29.23 -5.24 -54.03
N LEU A 60 28.09 -5.45 -54.73
CA LEU A 60 26.99 -4.61 -55.28
C LEU A 60 25.82 -5.48 -55.85
N GLY A 61 24.59 -4.92 -55.87
CA GLY A 61 23.50 -5.16 -56.86
C GLY A 61 22.45 -6.26 -56.56
N GLY A 62 21.12 -6.08 -56.61
CA GLY A 62 20.21 -4.97 -56.92
C GLY A 62 18.75 -5.50 -57.03
N SER A 63 17.76 -4.69 -56.60
CA SER A 63 16.28 -4.76 -56.76
C SER A 63 15.51 -5.99 -56.22
N SER A 64 14.32 -5.91 -55.60
CA SER A 64 13.37 -4.81 -55.35
C SER A 64 12.32 -5.23 -54.31
N SER A 65 11.78 -4.22 -53.61
CA SER A 65 10.54 -4.24 -52.82
C SER A 65 10.57 -4.95 -51.46
N LEU A 66 10.59 -4.13 -50.39
CA LEU A 66 9.50 -4.05 -49.41
C LEU A 66 9.90 -3.03 -48.35
N ARG A 67 9.33 -1.82 -48.46
CA ARG A 67 9.30 -0.85 -47.37
C ARG A 67 8.66 -1.50 -46.14
N ARG A 68 9.42 -1.64 -45.06
CA ARG A 68 8.83 -1.73 -43.71
C ARG A 68 9.78 -1.07 -42.71
N ASN A 69 9.33 0.09 -42.24
CA ASN A 69 10.03 0.99 -41.34
C ASN A 69 10.52 0.26 -40.07
N SER A 70 11.79 0.47 -39.75
CA SER A 70 12.42 0.16 -38.47
C SER A 70 11.98 1.16 -37.40
N LEU A 71 11.08 0.74 -36.51
CA LEU A 71 10.86 1.36 -35.19
C LEU A 71 10.55 0.25 -34.17
N SER A 72 11.51 -0.65 -33.97
CA SER A 72 11.42 -1.74 -32.99
C SER A 72 12.29 -1.42 -31.77
N ALA A 73 11.77 -0.63 -30.82
CA ALA A 73 12.20 -0.63 -29.41
C ALA A 73 11.39 0.34 -28.51
N SER A 74 10.06 0.49 -28.68
CA SER A 74 9.29 1.30 -27.69
C SER A 74 7.80 0.95 -27.54
N ARG A 75 7.36 -0.25 -27.92
CA ARG A 75 5.95 -0.68 -27.80
C ARG A 75 5.77 -2.03 -27.10
N GLN A 76 6.60 -2.35 -26.12
CA GLN A 76 6.30 -3.38 -25.12
C GLN A 76 5.87 -2.72 -23.82
N SER A 77 4.71 -2.06 -23.86
CA SER A 77 4.10 -1.46 -22.68
C SER A 77 2.67 -1.08 -23.06
N LEU A 78 1.70 -1.66 -22.33
CA LEU A 78 0.28 -1.24 -22.26
C LEU A 78 -0.66 -1.76 -23.36
N ASN A 79 -1.12 -3.02 -23.22
CA ASN A 79 -2.55 -3.33 -23.32
C ASN A 79 -2.85 -4.79 -22.88
N ASP A 80 -2.76 -5.06 -21.57
CA ASP A 80 -3.54 -6.18 -21.01
C ASP A 80 -4.94 -5.64 -20.74
N GLY A 81 -5.77 -5.64 -21.79
CA GLY A 81 -7.16 -5.23 -21.74
C GLY A 81 -7.97 -6.16 -20.84
N ILE A 82 -7.95 -5.93 -19.53
CA ILE A 82 -8.88 -6.56 -18.60
C ILE A 82 -10.21 -5.83 -18.75
N ILE A 83 -11.05 -6.32 -19.65
CA ILE A 83 -12.44 -5.88 -19.79
C ILE A 83 -13.24 -6.54 -18.67
N CYS A 84 -13.81 -5.71 -17.81
CA CYS A 84 -14.65 -6.16 -16.73
C CYS A 84 -16.12 -6.01 -17.11
N TYR A 85 -16.88 -7.09 -16.99
CA TYR A 85 -18.31 -7.06 -17.26
C TYR A 85 -19.07 -6.77 -15.96
N ARG A 86 -19.86 -5.68 -15.98
CA ARG A 86 -20.75 -5.23 -14.90
C ARG A 86 -21.60 -6.40 -14.40
N GLN A 87 -21.35 -6.84 -13.17
CA GLN A 87 -22.27 -7.71 -12.43
C GLN A 87 -22.86 -6.93 -11.27
N ASN A 88 -24.17 -7.03 -11.06
CA ASN A 88 -24.84 -6.40 -9.92
C ASN A 88 -24.41 -7.10 -8.61
N PRO A 89 -23.69 -6.42 -7.68
CA PRO A 89 -23.18 -7.04 -6.47
C PRO A 89 -24.24 -7.02 -5.36
N GLU A 90 -25.49 -7.39 -5.67
CA GLU A 90 -26.60 -7.51 -4.70
C GLU A 90 -26.14 -8.26 -3.44
N PHE A 91 -25.34 -9.31 -3.61
CA PHE A 91 -24.88 -10.17 -2.52
C PHE A 91 -23.95 -9.46 -1.52
N LEU A 92 -23.20 -8.42 -1.92
CA LEU A 92 -22.33 -7.69 -1.01
C LEU A 92 -23.10 -6.69 -0.15
N LYS A 93 -24.31 -6.27 -0.56
CA LYS A 93 -25.14 -5.29 0.17
C LYS A 93 -25.44 -5.73 1.61
N LYS A 94 -25.43 -7.03 1.90
CA LYS A 94 -25.58 -7.57 3.27
C LYS A 94 -24.37 -7.27 4.18
N TYR A 95 -23.19 -7.09 3.60
CA TYR A 95 -21.92 -6.95 4.32
C TYR A 95 -21.39 -5.51 4.33
N ILE A 96 -22.04 -4.59 3.59
CA ILE A 96 -21.63 -3.19 3.48
C ILE A 96 -22.83 -2.26 3.71
N ASN A 97 -22.60 -1.16 4.43
CA ASN A 97 -23.60 -0.10 4.52
C ASN A 97 -23.71 0.62 3.17
N VAL A 98 -24.83 0.41 2.47
CA VAL A 98 -25.10 0.92 1.10
C VAL A 98 -25.54 2.40 1.05
N LYS A 99 -25.76 3.04 2.20
CA LYS A 99 -26.25 4.43 2.27
C LYS A 99 -25.13 5.45 2.43
N THR A 100 -23.87 5.02 2.52
CA THR A 100 -22.74 5.90 2.79
C THR A 100 -22.11 6.45 1.51
N SER A 101 -21.55 7.66 1.57
CA SER A 101 -20.76 8.18 0.45
C SER A 101 -19.55 7.30 0.08
N SER A 102 -19.04 6.53 1.04
CA SER A 102 -17.99 5.54 0.80
C SER A 102 -18.47 4.33 -0.01
N TYR A 103 -19.73 3.94 0.12
CA TYR A 103 -20.31 2.90 -0.72
C TYR A 103 -20.37 3.33 -2.19
N PHE A 104 -20.78 4.57 -2.48
CA PHE A 104 -20.83 5.05 -3.86
C PHE A 104 -19.44 5.13 -4.51
N VAL A 105 -18.42 5.57 -3.77
CA VAL A 105 -17.02 5.53 -4.22
C VAL A 105 -16.59 4.09 -4.50
N TRP A 106 -16.75 3.21 -3.52
CA TRP A 106 -16.42 1.80 -3.67
C TRP A 106 -17.12 1.19 -4.88
N ARG A 107 -18.42 1.41 -5.03
CA ARG A 107 -19.21 0.91 -6.16
C ARG A 107 -18.65 1.43 -7.48
N SER A 108 -18.44 2.74 -7.63
CA SER A 108 -17.91 3.30 -8.89
C SER A 108 -16.55 2.73 -9.34
N ILE A 109 -15.80 2.10 -8.43
CA ILE A 109 -14.46 1.56 -8.69
C ILE A 109 -14.49 0.04 -8.85
N TRP A 110 -15.30 -0.65 -8.05
CA TRP A 110 -15.28 -2.12 -7.94
C TRP A 110 -16.43 -2.82 -8.66
N ASP A 111 -17.56 -2.12 -8.95
CA ASP A 111 -18.81 -2.67 -9.51
C ASP A 111 -18.65 -3.24 -10.92
N ASP A 112 -17.62 -2.80 -11.65
CA ASP A 112 -17.40 -3.26 -13.01
C ASP A 112 -16.72 -4.64 -13.09
N CYS A 113 -15.97 -5.12 -12.07
CA CYS A 113 -15.33 -6.43 -12.14
C CYS A 113 -15.66 -7.42 -11.00
N PRO A 114 -16.02 -8.67 -11.34
CA PRO A 114 -16.11 -9.76 -10.37
C PRO A 114 -14.78 -10.03 -9.64
N GLY A 115 -14.85 -10.49 -8.39
CA GLY A 115 -13.69 -10.69 -7.52
C GLY A 115 -12.59 -11.63 -8.04
N HIS A 116 -12.90 -12.53 -9.00
CA HIS A 116 -11.88 -13.40 -9.62
C HIS A 116 -10.95 -12.63 -10.58
N TYR A 117 -11.41 -11.55 -11.22
CA TYR A 117 -10.58 -10.75 -12.14
C TYR A 117 -9.45 -10.04 -11.39
N TYR A 118 -9.74 -9.50 -10.21
CA TYR A 118 -8.75 -8.78 -9.41
C TYR A 118 -7.64 -9.66 -8.85
N SER A 119 -7.83 -10.98 -8.82
CA SER A 119 -6.82 -11.93 -8.35
C SER A 119 -5.82 -12.38 -9.43
N LYS A 120 -6.08 -12.06 -10.71
CA LYS A 120 -5.15 -12.37 -11.81
C LYS A 120 -3.87 -11.55 -11.70
N HIS A 121 -2.81 -12.03 -12.37
CA HIS A 121 -1.52 -11.32 -12.47
C HIS A 121 -0.98 -10.81 -11.12
N HIS A 122 -0.96 -11.68 -10.10
CA HIS A 122 -0.49 -11.33 -8.76
C HIS A 122 -1.16 -10.07 -8.17
N TYR A 123 -2.48 -9.98 -8.33
CA TYR A 123 -3.31 -8.89 -7.80
C TYR A 123 -2.96 -7.50 -8.36
N SER A 124 -2.43 -7.42 -9.60
CA SER A 124 -2.03 -6.15 -10.21
C SER A 124 -3.21 -5.18 -10.38
N LEU A 125 -4.35 -5.66 -10.86
CA LEU A 125 -5.57 -4.85 -11.00
C LEU A 125 -6.13 -4.47 -9.63
N PHE A 126 -6.16 -5.40 -8.67
CA PHE A 126 -6.56 -5.11 -7.29
C PHE A 126 -5.77 -3.94 -6.69
N LYS A 127 -4.44 -3.96 -6.83
CA LYS A 127 -3.55 -2.90 -6.32
C LYS A 127 -3.86 -1.54 -6.96
N LYS A 128 -4.16 -1.52 -8.27
CA LYS A 128 -4.58 -0.29 -8.97
C LYS A 128 -5.90 0.25 -8.41
N LEU A 129 -6.90 -0.61 -8.23
CA LEU A 129 -8.22 -0.20 -7.71
C LEU A 129 -8.18 0.26 -6.26
N VAL A 130 -7.40 -0.41 -5.41
CA VAL A 130 -7.13 0.04 -4.03
C VAL A 130 -6.54 1.46 -4.03
N LEU A 131 -5.56 1.73 -4.90
CA LEU A 131 -4.97 3.06 -5.02
C LEU A 131 -6.00 4.09 -5.49
N THR A 132 -6.81 3.75 -6.51
CA THR A 132 -7.88 4.60 -7.02
C THR A 132 -8.91 4.94 -5.93
N GLU A 133 -9.32 3.96 -5.13
CA GLU A 133 -10.27 4.16 -4.03
C GLU A 133 -9.71 5.09 -2.95
N ILE A 134 -8.48 4.84 -2.50
CA ILE A 134 -7.79 5.69 -1.53
C ILE A 134 -7.68 7.12 -2.05
N ASN A 135 -7.25 7.30 -3.30
CA ASN A 135 -7.07 8.62 -3.90
C ASN A 135 -8.40 9.35 -4.11
N THR A 136 -9.48 8.63 -4.38
CA THR A 136 -10.84 9.21 -4.45
C THR A 136 -11.30 9.72 -3.08
N TYR A 137 -11.05 8.97 -2.01
CA TYR A 137 -11.30 9.47 -0.64
C TYR A 137 -10.45 10.70 -0.33
N ARG A 138 -9.16 10.68 -0.68
CA ARG A 138 -8.25 11.82 -0.47
C ARG A 138 -8.71 13.08 -1.20
N TYR A 139 -9.16 12.95 -2.44
CA TYR A 139 -9.76 14.05 -3.19
C TYR A 139 -10.95 14.68 -2.46
N HIS A 140 -11.90 13.87 -1.99
CA HIS A 140 -13.05 14.37 -1.23
C HIS A 140 -12.67 15.06 0.08
N HIS A 141 -11.48 14.79 0.61
CA HIS A 141 -10.90 15.43 1.79
C HIS A 141 -9.94 16.57 1.46
N ARG A 142 -9.85 16.98 0.18
CA ARG A 142 -9.00 18.08 -0.31
C ARG A 142 -7.51 17.89 0.02
N VAL A 143 -7.03 16.64 -0.07
CA VAL A 143 -5.61 16.33 0.08
C VAL A 143 -5.06 15.68 -1.20
N HIS A 144 -3.77 15.90 -1.47
CA HIS A 144 -3.12 15.39 -2.67
C HIS A 144 -3.16 13.87 -2.78
N TYR A 145 -3.17 13.36 -4.00
CA TYR A 145 -3.06 11.93 -4.28
C TYR A 145 -1.75 11.34 -3.76
N LEU A 146 -1.82 10.07 -3.37
CA LEU A 146 -0.64 9.26 -3.10
C LEU A 146 -0.07 8.73 -4.41
N LEU A 147 1.25 8.80 -4.53
CA LEU A 147 1.99 8.28 -5.67
C LEU A 147 2.55 6.88 -5.36
N PRO A 148 2.45 5.93 -6.30
CA PRO A 148 3.02 4.61 -6.11
C PRO A 148 4.55 4.70 -5.95
N SER A 149 5.10 3.95 -4.99
CA SER A 149 6.55 3.83 -4.79
C SER A 149 6.97 2.37 -4.93
N HIS A 150 7.84 2.08 -5.90
CA HIS A 150 8.34 0.72 -6.13
C HIS A 150 8.93 0.10 -4.85
N GLU A 151 9.74 0.87 -4.12
CA GLU A 151 10.31 0.44 -2.82
C GLU A 151 9.22 0.05 -1.82
N LEU A 152 8.17 0.88 -1.67
CA LEU A 152 7.08 0.58 -0.73
C LEU A 152 6.27 -0.62 -1.19
N TYR A 153 6.06 -0.81 -2.49
CA TYR A 153 5.40 -2.01 -3.02
C TYR A 153 6.20 -3.28 -2.67
N THR A 154 7.52 -3.26 -2.84
CA THR A 154 8.39 -4.39 -2.46
C THR A 154 8.30 -4.68 -0.95
N ILE A 155 8.32 -3.66 -0.11
CA ILE A 155 8.23 -3.84 1.35
C ILE A 155 6.84 -4.36 1.74
N ALA A 156 5.77 -3.76 1.20
CA ALA A 156 4.40 -4.15 1.49
C ALA A 156 4.12 -5.59 1.06
N GLN A 157 4.63 -6.01 -0.10
CA GLN A 157 4.48 -7.38 -0.60
C GLN A 157 5.17 -8.39 0.32
N LYS A 158 6.42 -8.13 0.73
CA LYS A 158 7.14 -8.96 1.71
C LYS A 158 6.42 -9.06 3.05
N LEU A 159 5.75 -7.99 3.48
CA LEU A 159 4.95 -7.99 4.70
C LEU A 159 3.67 -8.81 4.54
N ALA A 160 2.98 -8.71 3.39
CA ALA A 160 1.78 -9.48 3.11
C ALA A 160 2.05 -11.00 3.10
N GLU A 161 3.14 -11.43 2.46
CA GLU A 161 3.58 -12.83 2.45
C GLU A 161 3.88 -13.34 3.87
N LYS A 162 4.64 -12.57 4.66
CA LYS A 162 4.97 -12.94 6.04
C LYS A 162 3.73 -12.98 6.94
N LEU A 163 2.79 -12.05 6.80
CA LEU A 163 1.56 -12.00 7.58
C LEU A 163 0.66 -13.18 7.24
N ALA A 164 0.56 -13.54 5.95
CA ALA A 164 -0.23 -14.70 5.52
C ALA A 164 0.27 -16.02 6.13
N LEU A 165 1.59 -16.16 6.34
CA LEU A 165 2.19 -17.36 6.94
C LEU A 165 2.14 -17.37 8.47
N LYS A 166 2.45 -16.23 9.11
CA LYS A 166 2.70 -16.17 10.56
C LYS A 166 1.53 -15.63 11.38
N GLY A 167 0.51 -15.08 10.73
CA GLY A 167 -0.65 -14.44 11.38
C GLY A 167 -0.36 -13.10 12.07
N LYS A 168 0.89 -12.86 12.53
CA LYS A 168 1.32 -11.60 13.17
C LYS A 168 2.74 -11.20 12.75
N ILE A 169 2.98 -9.90 12.66
CA ILE A 169 4.33 -9.31 12.50
C ILE A 169 4.44 -8.12 13.44
N ASN A 170 5.57 -8.02 14.15
CA ASN A 170 5.91 -6.84 14.93
C ASN A 170 6.33 -5.71 13.98
N THR A 171 5.36 -4.92 13.53
CA THR A 171 5.54 -3.74 12.67
C THR A 171 6.13 -2.55 13.43
N HIS A 172 6.19 -2.61 14.76
CA HIS A 172 6.76 -1.56 15.63
C HIS A 172 8.29 -1.57 15.71
N LYS A 173 8.98 -2.49 15.04
CA LYS A 173 10.44 -2.45 14.96
C LYS A 173 10.92 -1.20 14.21
N ASP A 174 12.08 -0.67 14.60
CA ASP A 174 12.67 0.57 14.05
C ASP A 174 12.67 0.62 12.52
N LYS A 175 12.87 -0.53 11.88
CA LYS A 175 12.86 -0.67 10.42
C LYS A 175 11.59 -0.13 9.75
N TYR A 176 10.43 -0.24 10.39
CA TYR A 176 9.15 0.17 9.80
C TYR A 176 8.50 1.37 10.51
N SER A 177 9.11 1.91 11.56
CA SER A 177 8.57 2.98 12.40
C SER A 177 8.32 4.30 11.64
N LYS A 178 8.93 4.45 10.45
CA LYS A 178 8.75 5.60 9.54
C LYS A 178 7.56 5.47 8.58
N TYR A 179 6.93 4.30 8.50
CA TYR A 179 5.79 4.03 7.61
C TYR A 179 4.48 3.97 8.38
N GLY A 180 3.41 4.49 7.79
CA GLY A 180 2.05 4.16 8.20
C GLY A 180 1.71 2.79 7.62
N ILE A 181 1.18 1.86 8.43
CA ILE A 181 0.87 0.50 7.98
C ILE A 181 -0.58 0.19 8.30
N LEU A 182 -1.36 -0.13 7.27
CA LEU A 182 -2.68 -0.75 7.42
C LEU A 182 -2.60 -2.17 6.88
N SER A 183 -3.09 -3.14 7.65
CA SER A 183 -3.09 -4.54 7.24
C SER A 183 -4.31 -5.28 7.72
N THR A 184 -4.80 -6.22 6.92
CA THR A 184 -5.92 -7.09 7.28
C THR A 184 -5.82 -8.43 6.57
N GLN A 185 -6.44 -9.45 7.14
CA GLN A 185 -6.71 -10.72 6.47
C GLN A 185 -8.22 -10.83 6.29
N THR A 186 -8.65 -11.21 5.09
CA THR A 186 -10.05 -11.33 4.74
C THR A 186 -10.23 -12.44 3.73
N THR A 187 -11.46 -12.85 3.44
CA THR A 187 -11.71 -13.78 2.34
C THR A 187 -11.53 -13.05 1.01
N LYS A 188 -11.14 -13.79 -0.04
CA LYS A 188 -11.08 -13.27 -1.42
C LYS A 188 -12.36 -12.55 -1.83
N PHE A 189 -13.50 -13.09 -1.40
CA PHE A 189 -14.82 -12.54 -1.62
C PHE A 189 -15.01 -11.13 -1.03
N LEU A 190 -14.48 -10.85 0.16
CA LEU A 190 -14.61 -9.56 0.84
C LEU A 190 -13.45 -8.59 0.56
N SER A 191 -12.43 -9.02 -0.19
CA SER A 191 -11.19 -8.27 -0.40
C SER A 191 -11.39 -6.87 -0.98
N SER A 192 -12.38 -6.67 -1.85
CA SER A 192 -12.72 -5.35 -2.42
C SER A 192 -13.25 -4.37 -1.40
N THR A 193 -13.74 -4.82 -0.24
CA THR A 193 -14.35 -3.96 0.79
C THR A 193 -13.35 -3.41 1.81
N VAL A 194 -12.09 -3.86 1.75
CA VAL A 194 -11.07 -3.58 2.78
C VAL A 194 -10.84 -2.08 2.99
N VAL A 195 -10.61 -1.32 1.92
CA VAL A 195 -10.33 0.12 2.02
C VAL A 195 -11.56 0.88 2.49
N LYS A 196 -12.74 0.56 1.94
CA LYS A 196 -14.02 1.11 2.38
C LYS A 196 -14.21 0.93 3.89
N ASN A 197 -13.97 -0.27 4.42
CA ASN A 197 -14.14 -0.57 5.84
C ASN A 197 -13.17 0.24 6.71
N TRP A 198 -11.91 0.38 6.29
CA TRP A 198 -10.95 1.26 6.96
C TRP A 198 -11.33 2.74 6.92
N TYR A 199 -11.88 3.20 5.80
CA TYR A 199 -12.35 4.57 5.67
C TYR A 199 -13.61 4.83 6.50
N ASP A 200 -14.50 3.84 6.63
CA ASP A 200 -15.73 3.96 7.43
C ASP A 200 -15.49 4.04 8.94
N THR A 201 -14.27 3.75 9.41
CA THR A 201 -13.88 4.06 10.81
C THR A 201 -13.85 5.55 11.12
N LYS A 202 -14.06 6.42 10.11
CA LYS A 202 -14.30 7.87 10.28
C LYS A 202 -15.41 8.20 11.28
N ILE A 203 -16.39 7.31 11.48
CA ILE A 203 -17.44 7.49 12.50
C ILE A 203 -16.86 7.60 13.92
N LYS A 204 -15.61 7.15 14.11
CA LYS A 204 -14.86 7.26 15.37
C LYS A 204 -13.85 8.41 15.35
N TYR A 205 -13.93 9.33 14.38
CA TYR A 205 -13.11 10.52 14.32
C TYR A 205 -13.95 11.76 14.60
N ASP A 206 -13.48 12.60 15.52
CA ASP A 206 -14.13 13.86 15.84
C ASP A 206 -13.42 15.01 15.12
N PHE A 207 -14.12 15.66 14.21
CA PHE A 207 -13.59 16.80 13.45
C PHE A 207 -13.61 18.12 14.23
N LEU A 208 -14.42 18.24 15.29
CA LEU A 208 -14.42 19.40 16.19
C LEU A 208 -13.21 19.33 17.11
N LEU A 209 -13.01 18.17 17.76
CA LEU A 209 -11.85 17.90 18.61
C LEU A 209 -10.57 17.64 17.81
N LYS A 210 -10.69 17.43 16.49
CA LYS A 210 -9.59 17.21 15.53
C LYS A 210 -8.73 16.02 15.94
N GLY A 211 -9.38 14.91 16.30
CA GLY A 211 -8.69 13.75 16.79
C GLY A 211 -9.50 12.45 16.74
N PRO A 212 -8.83 11.31 16.88
CA PRO A 212 -9.48 10.02 16.98
C PRO A 212 -10.16 9.85 18.36
N LEU A 213 -11.42 9.41 18.36
CA LEU A 213 -12.14 8.99 19.58
C LEU A 213 -11.75 7.58 20.03
N SER A 214 -11.18 6.78 19.12
CA SER A 214 -10.63 5.46 19.42
C SER A 214 -9.56 5.06 18.41
N TYR A 215 -8.78 4.03 18.73
CA TYR A 215 -7.73 3.51 17.84
C TYR A 215 -8.26 3.13 16.45
N ALA A 216 -9.53 2.72 16.32
CA ALA A 216 -10.12 2.38 15.03
C ALA A 216 -10.06 3.53 14.01
N ALA A 217 -10.18 4.78 14.46
CA ALA A 217 -10.13 5.96 13.60
C ALA A 217 -8.74 6.22 12.98
N HIS A 218 -7.68 5.57 13.47
CA HIS A 218 -6.35 5.66 12.88
C HIS A 218 -6.32 5.16 11.43
N SER A 219 -7.18 4.20 11.08
CA SER A 219 -7.27 3.70 9.69
C SER A 219 -7.78 4.79 8.74
N PHE A 220 -8.91 5.39 9.08
CA PHE A 220 -9.46 6.54 8.37
C PHE A 220 -8.45 7.69 8.30
N ALA A 221 -7.90 8.11 9.44
CA ALA A 221 -6.97 9.23 9.51
C ALA A 221 -5.70 9.00 8.67
N GLN A 222 -5.18 7.77 8.62
CA GLN A 222 -4.03 7.41 7.79
C GLN A 222 -4.34 7.51 6.29
N ILE A 223 -5.52 7.06 5.84
CA ILE A 223 -5.96 7.14 4.44
C ILE A 223 -5.98 8.60 3.96
N VAL A 224 -6.56 9.49 4.77
CA VAL A 224 -6.74 10.91 4.39
C VAL A 224 -5.61 11.83 4.88
N TRP A 225 -4.52 11.29 5.43
CA TRP A 225 -3.43 12.08 6.00
C TRP A 225 -2.75 12.95 4.93
N LYS A 226 -2.87 14.29 5.04
CA LYS A 226 -2.28 15.24 4.08
C LYS A 226 -0.78 15.04 3.85
N GLY A 227 -0.02 14.84 4.92
CA GLY A 227 1.44 14.70 4.87
C GLY A 227 1.95 13.37 4.35
N SER A 228 1.09 12.42 3.99
CA SER A 228 1.48 11.19 3.31
C SER A 228 1.50 11.44 1.81
N HIS A 229 2.56 11.01 1.13
CA HIS A 229 2.80 11.29 -0.29
C HIS A 229 3.00 10.03 -1.14
N LYS A 230 3.58 8.98 -0.57
CA LYS A 230 3.90 7.74 -1.26
C LYS A 230 3.11 6.58 -0.68
N ILE A 231 2.79 5.61 -1.53
CA ILE A 231 2.06 4.40 -1.15
C ILE A 231 2.69 3.13 -1.77
N GLY A 232 2.61 2.02 -1.05
CA GLY A 232 2.89 0.68 -1.57
C GLY A 232 1.84 -0.31 -1.09
N ILE A 233 1.43 -1.24 -1.96
CA ILE A 233 0.35 -2.19 -1.67
C ILE A 233 0.85 -3.61 -1.92
N GLY A 234 0.84 -4.43 -0.88
CA GLY A 234 1.15 -5.85 -0.91
C GLY A 234 -0.10 -6.69 -0.76
N VAL A 235 -0.20 -7.76 -1.54
CA VAL A 235 -1.33 -8.69 -1.48
C VAL A 235 -0.80 -10.11 -1.58
N ASN A 236 -1.23 -10.98 -0.67
CA ASN A 236 -0.92 -12.40 -0.72
C ASN A 236 -2.18 -13.23 -0.45
N GLU A 237 -2.43 -14.24 -1.27
CA GLU A 237 -3.57 -15.15 -1.12
C GLU A 237 -3.08 -16.54 -0.69
N VAL A 238 -3.68 -17.12 0.33
CA VAL A 238 -3.45 -18.52 0.77
C VAL A 238 -4.80 -19.16 1.03
N ASN A 239 -5.13 -20.22 0.28
CA ASN A 239 -6.38 -20.99 0.43
C ASN A 239 -7.65 -20.12 0.44
N GLY A 240 -7.73 -19.14 -0.45
CA GLY A 240 -8.87 -18.20 -0.54
C GLY A 240 -8.90 -17.09 0.52
N ASN A 241 -7.95 -17.07 1.45
CA ASN A 241 -7.74 -15.95 2.38
C ASN A 241 -6.71 -14.98 1.80
N VAL A 242 -7.10 -13.71 1.70
CA VAL A 242 -6.30 -12.63 1.16
C VAL A 242 -5.79 -11.76 2.31
N THR A 243 -4.47 -11.64 2.38
CA THR A 243 -3.76 -10.69 3.25
C THR A 243 -3.46 -9.44 2.44
N VAL A 244 -3.94 -8.29 2.88
CA VAL A 244 -3.68 -6.98 2.27
C VAL A 244 -2.83 -6.15 3.23
N VAL A 245 -1.76 -5.54 2.71
CA VAL A 245 -0.89 -4.61 3.45
C VAL A 245 -0.73 -3.34 2.63
N ILE A 246 -0.95 -2.18 3.24
CA ILE A 246 -0.74 -0.87 2.62
C ILE A 246 0.26 -0.08 3.47
N LEU A 247 1.31 0.40 2.83
CA LEU A 247 2.31 1.30 3.40
C LEU A 247 2.10 2.73 2.92
N PHE A 248 2.20 3.67 3.84
CA PHE A 248 2.13 5.11 3.59
C PHE A 248 3.44 5.76 4.04
N TYR A 249 3.95 6.68 3.23
CA TYR A 249 5.14 7.47 3.58
C TYR A 249 5.00 8.94 3.20
N PRO A 250 5.40 9.89 4.07
CA PRO A 250 5.65 9.73 5.51
C PRO A 250 4.47 9.09 6.27
N LYS A 251 4.73 8.54 7.47
CA LYS A 251 3.65 7.97 8.30
C LYS A 251 2.63 9.03 8.70
N GLY A 252 1.38 8.61 8.79
CA GLY A 252 0.31 9.38 9.39
C GLY A 252 0.17 9.13 10.88
N ASN A 253 -0.94 9.59 11.45
CA ASN A 253 -1.28 9.41 12.88
C ASN A 253 -0.20 9.92 13.84
N THR A 254 0.55 10.94 13.43
CA THR A 254 1.52 11.60 14.30
C THR A 254 0.78 12.43 15.35
N HIS A 255 1.14 12.21 16.62
CA HIS A 255 0.56 12.91 17.76
C HIS A 255 0.56 14.44 17.54
N LEU A 256 -0.53 15.12 17.92
CA LEU A 256 -0.76 16.57 17.75
C LEU A 256 -0.79 17.10 16.30
N GLN A 257 -0.73 16.24 15.29
CA GLN A 257 -0.70 16.67 13.88
C GLN A 257 -2.03 16.46 13.12
N TYR A 258 -3.08 15.99 13.78
CA TYR A 258 -4.37 15.68 13.14
C TYR A 258 -5.04 16.91 12.52
N LYS A 259 -5.09 18.05 13.24
CA LYS A 259 -5.69 19.31 12.76
C LYS A 259 -5.18 19.76 11.38
N LYS A 260 -3.87 19.56 11.12
CA LYS A 260 -3.23 19.98 9.86
C LYS A 260 -3.27 18.91 8.76
N ASN A 261 -3.72 17.69 9.08
CA ASN A 261 -3.64 16.54 8.17
C ASN A 261 -4.97 15.88 7.84
N VAL A 262 -6.00 16.01 8.68
CA VAL A 262 -7.28 15.31 8.52
C VAL A 262 -8.40 16.35 8.42
N PHE A 263 -8.82 16.65 7.20
CA PHE A 263 -9.87 17.62 6.93
C PHE A 263 -11.24 16.94 6.83
N GLN A 264 -12.30 17.71 7.05
CA GLN A 264 -13.65 17.24 6.74
C GLN A 264 -13.83 17.05 5.24
N LYS A 265 -14.67 16.08 4.89
CA LYS A 265 -15.12 15.88 3.51
C LYS A 265 -15.80 17.16 3.01
N GLU A 266 -15.52 17.53 1.77
CA GLU A 266 -16.30 18.58 1.10
C GLU A 266 -17.78 18.20 1.02
N LYS A 267 -18.65 19.12 1.43
CA LYS A 267 -20.08 19.01 1.15
C LYS A 267 -20.26 19.39 -0.31
N TRP A 268 -20.99 18.56 -1.06
CA TRP A 268 -21.40 18.91 -2.41
C TRP A 268 -22.18 20.24 -2.36
N ALA A 269 -21.55 21.32 -2.83
CA ALA A 269 -22.23 22.57 -3.11
C ALA A 269 -22.89 22.38 -4.48
N GLY A 270 -24.11 21.89 -4.51
CA GLY A 270 -24.89 21.86 -5.74
C GLY A 270 -25.05 23.29 -6.25
N LYS A 271 -24.34 23.59 -7.34
CA LYS A 271 -24.61 24.72 -8.21
C LYS A 271 -25.00 24.17 -9.57
#